data_AF-A0A944UI56-F1
#
_entry.id   AF-A0A944UI56-F1
#
_cell.length_a   1.000
_cell.length_b   1.000
_cell.length_c   1.000
_cell.angle_alpha   90.00
_cell.angle_beta   90.00
_cell.angle_gamma   90.00
#
_symmetry.space_group_name_H-M   'P 1'
#
loop_
_entity.id
_entity.type
_entity.pdbx_description
1 polymer ?
#
loop_
_entity_poly.entity_id
_entity_poly.type
_entity_poly.pdbx_seq_one_letter_code
_entity_poly.pdbx_strand_id
1 'polypeptide(L)'
;LSGEDWSEACHQFTLEILGYRRNRAPMSAISLSHKLSELSGSQINAGTLFHEREGEWKLAGLRPANHPKARLVQYLDLVEARPTWPARLLTISCDALGGELVGRKSLKLSCLRKRFATDVLSDKIGGSRLDTLVVDAFLPLLSAKQNIDLFPYWFHWYAGDFPVKLKNFLHTAEIAGPGTSEAYSNGLLQGTLGYFLQKNLV
;
A
#
# COMPACT_ATOMS: atom_id res chain seq x y z
N LEU A 1 17.56 -4.97 -12.27
CA LEU A 1 16.35 -4.13 -12.42
C LEU A 1 16.75 -2.78 -12.99
N SER A 2 16.91 -2.72 -14.31
CA SER A 2 17.00 -1.48 -15.09
C SER A 2 15.71 -0.65 -14.92
N GLY A 3 15.73 0.64 -15.24
CA GLY A 3 14.65 1.59 -14.89
C GLY A 3 13.22 1.24 -15.37
N GLU A 4 13.10 0.48 -16.47
CA GLU A 4 11.81 -0.06 -16.94
C GLU A 4 11.24 -1.12 -15.98
N ASP A 5 12.06 -2.06 -15.48
CA ASP A 5 11.60 -3.08 -14.53
C ASP A 5 11.09 -2.47 -13.21
N TRP A 6 11.76 -1.41 -12.73
CA TRP A 6 11.38 -0.77 -11.47
C TRP A 6 10.03 -0.05 -11.58
N SER A 7 9.86 0.74 -12.64
CA SER A 7 8.65 1.55 -12.82
C SER A 7 7.43 0.66 -13.03
N GLU A 8 7.59 -0.41 -13.83
CA GLU A 8 6.52 -1.38 -14.06
C GLU A 8 6.23 -2.22 -12.82
N ALA A 9 7.22 -2.64 -12.03
CA ALA A 9 6.97 -3.31 -10.75
C ALA A 9 6.16 -2.41 -9.80
N CYS A 10 6.55 -1.14 -9.64
CA CYS A 10 5.79 -0.20 -8.81
C CYS A 10 4.35 -0.01 -9.32
N HIS A 11 4.18 0.16 -10.63
CA HIS A 11 2.88 0.27 -11.30
C HIS A 11 1.99 -0.95 -11.01
N GLN A 12 2.51 -2.15 -11.25
CA GLN A 12 1.78 -3.40 -11.12
C GLN A 12 1.33 -3.67 -9.68
N PHE A 13 2.25 -3.56 -8.73
CA PHE A 13 1.93 -3.76 -7.31
C PHE A 13 0.91 -2.73 -6.80
N THR A 14 1.02 -1.46 -7.24
CA THR A 14 0.09 -0.41 -6.82
C THR A 14 -1.32 -0.70 -7.30
N LEU A 15 -1.50 -1.03 -8.58
CA LEU A 15 -2.82 -1.37 -9.11
C LEU A 15 -3.39 -2.64 -8.45
N GLU A 16 -2.58 -3.70 -8.31
CA GLU A 16 -3.00 -4.91 -7.61
C GLU A 16 -3.56 -4.59 -6.21
N ILE A 17 -2.80 -3.85 -5.39
CA ILE A 17 -3.21 -3.48 -4.03
C ILE A 17 -4.47 -2.62 -4.03
N LEU A 18 -4.62 -1.69 -4.98
CA LEU A 18 -5.82 -0.87 -5.12
C LEU A 18 -7.08 -1.69 -5.43
N GLY A 19 -6.93 -2.88 -6.02
CA GLY A 19 -8.02 -3.84 -6.23
C GLY A 19 -8.55 -4.48 -4.95
N TYR A 20 -7.80 -4.43 -3.86
CA TYR A 20 -8.13 -5.05 -2.58
C TYR A 20 -8.47 -6.55 -2.72
N ARG A 21 -8.91 -7.22 -1.65
CA ARG A 21 -9.12 -8.69 -1.65
C ARG A 21 -9.96 -9.22 -2.82
N ARG A 22 -11.00 -8.50 -3.24
CA ARG A 22 -12.00 -9.03 -4.21
C ARG A 22 -11.78 -8.62 -5.66
N ASN A 23 -11.01 -7.56 -5.92
CA ASN A 23 -10.78 -7.03 -7.27
C ASN A 23 -9.28 -6.90 -7.60
N ARG A 24 -8.42 -7.58 -6.83
CA ARG A 24 -6.97 -7.71 -7.08
C ARG A 24 -6.66 -8.24 -8.48
N ALA A 25 -7.31 -9.36 -8.86
CA ALA A 25 -7.08 -10.00 -10.15
C ALA A 25 -7.37 -9.08 -11.36
N PRO A 26 -8.56 -8.45 -11.50
CA PRO A 26 -8.81 -7.57 -12.64
C PRO A 26 -7.92 -6.31 -12.64
N MET A 27 -7.54 -5.77 -11.47
CA MET A 27 -6.58 -4.66 -11.42
C MET A 27 -5.17 -5.05 -11.84
N SER A 28 -4.70 -6.24 -11.42
CA SER A 28 -3.42 -6.80 -11.86
C SER A 28 -3.42 -7.11 -13.36
N ALA A 29 -4.54 -7.60 -13.90
CA ALA A 29 -4.67 -7.80 -15.34
C ALA A 29 -4.61 -6.47 -16.11
N ILE A 30 -5.17 -5.37 -15.57
CA ILE A 30 -5.03 -4.03 -16.17
C ILE A 30 -3.56 -3.61 -16.18
N SER A 31 -2.84 -3.78 -15.07
CA SER A 31 -1.44 -3.35 -14.97
C SER A 31 -0.46 -4.14 -15.86
N LEU A 32 -0.84 -5.34 -16.27
CA LEU A 32 -0.09 -6.13 -17.24
C LEU A 32 -0.43 -5.77 -18.69
N SER A 33 -1.64 -5.29 -18.96
CA SER A 33 -2.08 -4.92 -20.31
C SER A 33 -1.76 -3.48 -20.69
N HIS A 34 -1.56 -2.60 -19.70
CA HIS A 34 -1.27 -1.18 -19.90
C HIS A 34 -0.03 -0.79 -19.12
N LYS A 35 1.05 -0.48 -19.80
CA LYS A 35 2.29 0.00 -19.16
C LYS A 35 2.08 1.37 -18.54
N LEU A 36 2.89 1.70 -17.54
CA LEU A 36 2.83 3.02 -16.91
C LEU A 36 3.02 4.15 -17.92
N SER A 37 3.95 3.98 -18.88
CA SER A 37 4.22 4.98 -19.93
C SER A 37 3.01 5.25 -20.82
N GLU A 38 2.20 4.22 -21.10
CA GLU A 38 1.00 4.34 -21.93
C GLU A 38 -0.09 5.11 -21.20
N LEU A 39 -0.26 4.87 -19.91
CA LEU A 39 -1.22 5.59 -19.06
C LEU A 39 -0.80 7.06 -18.83
N SER A 40 0.50 7.38 -18.90
CA SER A 40 1.02 8.73 -18.67
C SER A 40 0.84 9.73 -19.82
N GLY A 41 0.39 9.28 -20.99
CA GLY A 41 0.25 10.16 -22.17
C GLY A 41 -0.97 9.86 -23.05
N SER A 42 -1.81 8.90 -22.69
CA SER A 42 -2.97 8.50 -23.47
C SER A 42 -4.27 9.12 -22.97
N GLN A 43 -5.28 9.18 -23.83
CA GLN A 43 -6.68 9.50 -23.48
C GLN A 43 -7.38 8.33 -22.74
N ILE A 44 -6.63 7.35 -22.22
CA ILE A 44 -7.20 6.21 -21.49
C ILE A 44 -7.77 6.73 -20.18
N ASN A 45 -9.08 6.59 -20.01
CA ASN A 45 -9.77 6.99 -18.80
C ASN A 45 -10.21 5.77 -17.99
N ALA A 46 -10.54 6.01 -16.71
CA ALA A 46 -10.95 4.97 -15.78
C ALA A 46 -12.22 4.21 -16.23
N GLY A 47 -13.08 4.83 -17.04
CA GLY A 47 -14.26 4.20 -17.61
C GLY A 47 -13.88 3.11 -18.62
N THR A 48 -12.95 3.40 -19.51
CA THR A 48 -12.41 2.43 -20.48
C THR A 48 -11.78 1.24 -19.78
N LEU A 49 -10.84 1.48 -18.85
CA LEU A 49 -10.19 0.41 -18.09
C LEU A 49 -11.17 -0.43 -17.25
N PHE A 50 -12.21 0.21 -16.71
CA PHE A 50 -13.26 -0.50 -15.99
C PHE A 50 -14.09 -1.40 -16.92
N HIS A 51 -14.41 -0.94 -18.13
CA HIS A 51 -15.18 -1.71 -19.11
C HIS A 51 -14.37 -2.89 -19.69
N GLU A 52 -13.05 -2.75 -19.87
CA GLU A 52 -12.17 -3.83 -20.36
C GLU A 52 -12.16 -5.10 -19.49
N ARG A 53 -12.60 -5.00 -18.23
CA ARG A 53 -12.71 -6.11 -17.28
C ARG A 53 -14.17 -6.34 -16.85
N GLU A 54 -15.12 -5.97 -17.71
CA GLU A 54 -16.54 -6.23 -17.46
C GLU A 54 -16.80 -7.72 -17.22
N GLY A 55 -17.68 -8.03 -16.25
CA GLY A 55 -17.93 -9.41 -15.81
C GLY A 55 -16.91 -9.97 -14.80
N GLU A 56 -15.70 -9.42 -14.73
CA GLU A 56 -14.68 -9.86 -13.76
C GLU A 56 -14.84 -9.18 -12.39
N TRP A 57 -15.36 -7.95 -12.37
CA TRP A 57 -15.50 -7.16 -11.14
C TRP A 57 -16.46 -7.78 -10.12
N LYS A 58 -16.00 -7.89 -8.87
CA LYS A 58 -16.82 -8.25 -7.71
C LYS A 58 -17.34 -6.99 -7.03
N LEU A 59 -18.52 -6.53 -7.46
CA LEU A 59 -19.12 -5.26 -7.02
C LEU A 59 -20.05 -5.39 -5.81
N ALA A 60 -20.66 -6.55 -5.60
CA ALA A 60 -21.64 -6.76 -4.54
C ALA A 60 -21.06 -6.52 -3.14
N GLY A 61 -21.70 -5.65 -2.36
CA GLY A 61 -21.31 -5.33 -0.97
C GLY A 61 -20.09 -4.40 -0.83
N LEU A 62 -19.65 -3.76 -1.91
CA LEU A 62 -18.59 -2.75 -1.84
C LEU A 62 -19.11 -1.43 -1.29
N ARG A 63 -18.31 -0.80 -0.42
CA ARG A 63 -18.50 0.61 -0.07
C ARG A 63 -18.14 1.49 -1.29
N PRO A 64 -18.75 2.66 -1.48
CA PRO A 64 -18.44 3.54 -2.61
C PRO A 64 -16.94 3.84 -2.79
N ALA A 65 -16.23 4.09 -1.69
CA ALA A 65 -14.79 4.34 -1.70
C ALA A 65 -13.93 3.12 -2.13
N ASN A 66 -14.51 1.92 -2.19
CA ASN A 66 -13.85 0.69 -2.62
C ASN A 66 -14.26 0.25 -4.02
N HIS A 67 -15.10 1.04 -4.72
CA HIS A 67 -15.51 0.73 -6.07
C HIS A 67 -14.30 0.75 -7.03
N PRO A 68 -14.07 -0.28 -7.86
CA PRO A 68 -12.88 -0.37 -8.70
C PRO A 68 -12.70 0.82 -9.64
N LYS A 69 -13.79 1.30 -10.27
CA LYS A 69 -13.77 2.51 -11.10
C LYS A 69 -13.23 3.74 -10.35
N ALA A 70 -13.65 3.95 -9.10
CA ALA A 70 -13.16 5.07 -8.30
C ALA A 70 -11.66 4.91 -7.96
N ARG A 71 -11.18 3.67 -7.80
CA ARG A 71 -9.75 3.39 -7.60
C ARG A 71 -8.93 3.61 -8.86
N LEU A 72 -9.46 3.25 -10.02
CA LEU A 72 -8.84 3.56 -11.31
C LEU A 72 -8.73 5.07 -11.52
N VAL A 73 -9.77 5.86 -11.18
CA VAL A 73 -9.69 7.33 -11.22
C VAL A 73 -8.54 7.83 -10.34
N GLN A 74 -8.48 7.40 -9.08
CA GLN A 74 -7.40 7.82 -8.17
C GLN A 74 -6.00 7.45 -8.68
N TYR A 75 -5.87 6.29 -9.31
CA TYR A 75 -4.61 5.85 -9.88
C TYR A 75 -4.22 6.68 -11.10
N LEU A 76 -5.15 6.94 -12.02
CA LEU A 76 -4.90 7.77 -13.18
C LEU A 76 -4.63 9.23 -12.80
N ASP A 77 -5.33 9.78 -11.81
CA ASP A 77 -5.05 11.12 -11.27
C ASP A 77 -3.61 11.23 -10.72
N LEU A 78 -3.08 10.15 -10.15
CA LEU A 78 -1.67 10.07 -9.72
C LEU A 78 -0.73 10.05 -10.93
N VAL A 79 -1.01 9.18 -11.90
CA VAL A 79 -0.18 9.03 -13.09
C VAL A 79 -0.15 10.34 -13.90
N GLU A 80 -1.28 11.02 -14.05
CA GLU A 80 -1.38 12.32 -14.72
C GLU A 80 -0.63 13.41 -13.94
N ALA A 81 -0.88 13.54 -12.63
CA ALA A 81 -0.21 14.57 -11.82
C ALA A 81 1.30 14.32 -11.71
N ARG A 82 1.73 13.06 -11.82
CA ARG A 82 3.10 12.65 -11.56
C ARG A 82 3.43 11.33 -12.25
N PRO A 83 3.72 11.34 -13.56
CA PRO A 83 4.00 10.11 -14.30
C PRO A 83 5.30 9.43 -13.85
N THR A 84 6.23 10.20 -13.28
CA THR A 84 7.51 9.73 -12.74
C THR A 84 7.45 9.34 -11.26
N TRP A 85 6.26 9.13 -10.69
CA TRP A 85 6.10 8.78 -9.27
C TRP A 85 6.94 7.55 -8.83
N PRO A 86 7.18 6.49 -9.66
CA PRO A 86 8.02 5.38 -9.22
C PRO A 86 9.48 5.78 -8.98
N ALA A 87 10.02 6.69 -9.78
CA ALA A 87 11.37 7.22 -9.57
C ALA A 87 11.47 7.98 -8.24
N ARG A 88 10.37 8.61 -7.81
CA ARG A 88 10.32 9.33 -6.53
C ARG A 88 10.29 8.43 -5.30
N LEU A 89 9.85 7.17 -5.43
CA LEU A 89 10.01 6.20 -4.35
C LEU A 89 11.48 6.07 -3.95
N LEU A 90 12.40 6.11 -4.92
CA LEU A 90 13.84 5.98 -4.66
C LEU A 90 14.44 7.18 -3.91
N THR A 91 13.75 8.33 -3.87
CA THR A 91 14.21 9.49 -3.10
C THR A 91 13.78 9.42 -1.63
N ILE A 92 12.93 8.45 -1.29
CA ILE A 92 12.55 8.17 0.09
C ILE A 92 13.73 7.51 0.80
N SER A 93 14.48 8.33 1.53
CA SER A 93 15.53 7.85 2.44
C SER A 93 14.90 7.25 3.69
N CYS A 94 15.15 5.97 3.90
CA CYS A 94 15.00 5.28 5.17
C CYS A 94 16.43 4.94 5.65
N ASP A 95 16.71 5.17 6.93
CA ASP A 95 18.03 4.85 7.48
C ASP A 95 18.13 3.34 7.68
N ALA A 96 19.23 2.72 7.29
CA ALA A 96 19.47 1.31 7.62
C ALA A 96 19.70 1.21 9.14
N LEU A 97 18.80 0.53 9.85
CA LEU A 97 18.89 0.39 11.30
C LEU A 97 19.37 -1.02 11.63
N GLY A 98 20.62 -1.13 12.08
CA GLY A 98 21.19 -2.39 12.54
C GLY A 98 20.86 -2.67 14.00
N GLY A 99 20.40 -3.89 14.29
CA GLY A 99 20.58 -4.62 15.56
C GLY A 99 19.99 -4.08 16.88
N GLU A 100 19.70 -2.80 17.02
CA GLU A 100 19.12 -2.22 18.23
C GLU A 100 17.59 -2.25 18.21
N LEU A 101 16.97 -2.28 19.41
CA LEU A 101 15.52 -2.17 19.56
C LEU A 101 15.05 -0.78 19.10
N VAL A 102 14.66 -0.68 17.83
CA VAL A 102 14.19 0.57 17.23
C VAL A 102 12.76 0.86 17.67
N GLY A 103 12.58 1.84 18.55
CA GLY A 103 11.25 2.36 18.88
C GLY A 103 10.64 3.24 17.77
N ARG A 104 9.30 3.33 17.73
CA ARG A 104 8.57 4.12 16.71
C ARG A 104 8.98 5.60 16.61
N LYS A 105 9.48 6.18 17.71
CA LYS A 105 9.93 7.59 17.77
C LYS A 105 11.21 7.83 16.98
N SER A 106 12.17 6.90 16.98
CA SER A 106 13.43 7.08 16.25
C SER A 106 13.24 6.97 14.74
N LEU A 107 12.22 6.24 14.28
CA LEU A 107 11.90 6.02 12.86
C LEU A 107 11.27 7.23 12.14
N LYS A 108 10.87 8.30 12.85
CA LYS A 108 10.23 9.50 12.29
C LYS A 108 9.07 9.20 11.32
N LEU A 109 8.27 8.17 11.63
CA LEU A 109 7.26 7.61 10.70
C LEU A 109 6.22 8.61 10.21
N SER A 110 5.84 9.62 11.02
CA SER A 110 4.89 10.65 10.61
C SER A 110 5.44 11.52 9.47
N CYS A 111 6.71 11.89 9.54
CA CYS A 111 7.41 12.62 8.49
C CYS A 111 7.50 11.76 7.23
N LEU A 112 7.92 10.51 7.37
CA LEU A 112 8.05 9.57 6.27
C LEU A 112 6.71 9.31 5.57
N ARG A 113 5.63 9.13 6.34
CA ARG A 113 4.27 8.99 5.81
C ARG A 113 3.82 10.21 5.02
N LYS A 114 4.14 11.43 5.51
CA LYS A 114 3.86 12.66 4.78
C LYS A 114 4.61 12.67 3.44
N ARG A 115 5.89 12.30 3.42
CA ARG A 115 6.69 12.22 2.18
C ARG A 115 6.12 11.23 1.18
N PHE A 116 5.70 10.04 1.61
CA PHE A 116 5.00 9.12 0.70
C PHE A 116 3.72 9.74 0.13
N ALA A 117 2.91 10.40 0.95
CA ALA A 117 1.69 11.05 0.49
C ALA A 117 1.98 12.17 -0.53
N THR A 118 2.84 13.13 -0.18
CA THR A 118 3.05 14.37 -0.93
C THR A 118 4.07 14.20 -2.04
N ASP A 119 5.21 13.58 -1.75
CA ASP A 119 6.39 13.55 -2.63
C ASP A 119 6.33 12.38 -3.60
N VAL A 120 5.63 11.29 -3.23
CA VAL A 120 5.42 10.13 -4.12
C VAL A 120 4.03 10.18 -4.72
N LEU A 121 2.96 10.16 -3.91
CA LEU A 121 1.58 9.97 -4.39
C LEU A 121 0.82 11.26 -4.74
N SER A 122 1.46 12.43 -4.65
CA SER A 122 0.89 13.73 -4.97
C SER A 122 -0.49 13.98 -4.32
N ASP A 123 -0.67 13.46 -3.11
CA ASP A 123 -1.91 13.49 -2.33
C ASP A 123 -3.15 12.86 -3.01
N LYS A 124 -2.96 12.08 -4.09
CA LYS A 124 -4.05 11.39 -4.81
C LYS A 124 -4.54 10.13 -4.11
N ILE A 125 -3.65 9.49 -3.34
CA ILE A 125 -3.96 8.30 -2.55
C ILE A 125 -3.54 8.55 -1.10
N GLY A 126 -4.51 8.52 -0.19
CA GLY A 126 -4.31 8.80 1.23
C GLY A 126 -5.08 7.88 2.17
N GLY A 127 -5.06 8.23 3.46
CA GLY A 127 -5.71 7.45 4.52
C GLY A 127 -5.06 6.08 4.71
N SER A 128 -5.85 5.09 5.12
CA SER A 128 -5.38 3.71 5.34
C SER A 128 -4.81 3.06 4.06
N ARG A 129 -5.25 3.50 2.88
CA ARG A 129 -4.79 2.97 1.59
C ARG A 129 -3.34 3.33 1.29
N LEU A 130 -2.94 4.55 1.62
CA LEU A 130 -1.53 4.94 1.59
C LEU A 130 -0.73 3.99 2.48
N ASP A 131 -1.21 3.75 3.70
CA ASP A 131 -0.51 2.90 4.65
C ASP A 131 -0.43 1.44 4.15
N THR A 132 -1.50 0.91 3.54
CA THR A 132 -1.51 -0.39 2.85
C THR A 132 -0.49 -0.44 1.71
N LEU A 133 -0.44 0.57 0.83
CA LEU A 133 0.55 0.62 -0.26
C LEU A 133 1.99 0.64 0.27
N VAL A 134 2.25 1.34 1.37
CA VAL A 134 3.58 1.43 1.94
C VAL A 134 4.05 0.06 2.46
N VAL A 135 3.19 -0.68 3.17
CA VAL A 135 3.58 -1.97 3.79
C VAL A 135 3.52 -3.15 2.82
N ASP A 136 2.58 -3.14 1.87
CA ASP A 136 2.38 -4.26 0.93
C ASP A 136 3.20 -4.10 -0.36
N ALA A 137 3.65 -2.89 -0.70
CA ALA A 137 4.45 -2.64 -1.90
C ALA A 137 5.71 -1.82 -1.65
N PHE A 138 5.60 -0.58 -1.16
CA PHE A 138 6.72 0.36 -1.29
C PHE A 138 7.92 -0.01 -0.43
N LEU A 139 7.74 -0.36 0.84
CA LEU A 139 8.85 -0.80 1.69
C LEU A 139 9.46 -2.13 1.20
N PRO A 140 8.67 -3.18 0.87
CA PRO A 140 9.23 -4.39 0.27
C PRO A 140 10.01 -4.15 -1.03
N LEU A 141 9.47 -3.35 -1.95
CA LEU A 141 10.12 -3.02 -3.22
C LEU A 141 11.40 -2.21 -3.01
N LEU A 142 11.38 -1.20 -2.12
CA LEU A 142 12.57 -0.42 -1.79
C LEU A 142 13.65 -1.28 -1.14
N SER A 143 13.27 -2.13 -0.19
CA SER A 143 14.17 -3.08 0.46
C SER A 143 14.86 -3.98 -0.56
N ALA A 144 14.10 -4.56 -1.49
CA ALA A 144 14.64 -5.40 -2.56
C ALA A 144 15.52 -4.63 -3.55
N LYS A 145 15.14 -3.39 -3.90
CA LYS A 145 15.84 -2.56 -4.88
C LYS A 145 17.15 -1.98 -4.38
N GLN A 146 17.19 -1.57 -3.11
CA GLN A 146 18.34 -0.93 -2.48
C GLN A 146 19.20 -1.93 -1.67
N ASN A 147 18.71 -3.17 -1.49
CA ASN A 147 19.36 -4.20 -0.67
C ASN A 147 19.60 -3.73 0.78
N ILE A 148 18.58 -3.11 1.37
CA ILE A 148 18.59 -2.62 2.75
C ILE A 148 17.45 -3.26 3.55
N ASP A 149 17.68 -3.51 4.83
CA ASP A 149 16.63 -4.01 5.72
C ASP A 149 15.71 -2.86 6.14
N LEU A 150 14.45 -2.92 5.68
CA LEU A 150 13.39 -1.98 6.04
C LEU A 150 12.37 -2.60 7.00
N PHE A 151 12.66 -3.76 7.58
CA PHE A 151 11.77 -4.44 8.51
C PHE A 151 11.37 -3.55 9.70
N PRO A 152 12.25 -2.75 10.35
CA PRO A 152 11.83 -1.86 11.43
C PRO A 152 10.75 -0.85 10.99
N TYR A 153 10.91 -0.28 9.79
CA TYR A 153 9.90 0.62 9.21
C TYR A 153 8.60 -0.13 8.92
N TRP A 154 8.68 -1.31 8.30
CA TRP A 154 7.52 -2.15 7.96
C TRP A 154 6.76 -2.62 9.20
N PHE A 155 7.47 -3.05 10.24
CA PHE A 155 6.89 -3.55 11.48
C PHE A 155 6.17 -2.44 12.25
N HIS A 156 6.83 -1.29 12.42
CA HIS A 156 6.26 -0.16 13.16
C HIS A 156 5.36 0.75 12.32
N TRP A 157 5.23 0.52 11.01
CA TRP A 157 4.36 1.31 10.13
C TRP A 157 2.92 1.31 10.62
N TYR A 158 2.15 2.30 10.18
CA TYR A 158 0.71 2.35 10.37
C TYR A 158 0.05 1.11 9.77
N ALA A 159 -0.99 0.60 10.43
CA ALA A 159 -1.63 -0.65 10.05
C ALA A 159 -2.19 -0.69 8.62
N GLY A 160 -2.63 0.44 8.05
CA GLY A 160 -3.42 0.38 6.82
C GLY A 160 -4.75 -0.34 7.00
N ASP A 161 -5.21 -1.02 5.94
CA ASP A 161 -6.53 -1.66 5.86
C ASP A 161 -6.56 -3.05 6.54
N PHE A 162 -6.54 -3.07 7.88
CA PHE A 162 -6.78 -4.31 8.66
C PHE A 162 -8.23 -4.49 9.10
N PRO A 163 -8.70 -5.75 9.23
CA PRO A 163 -9.95 -6.07 9.89
C PRO A 163 -10.04 -5.49 11.31
N VAL A 164 -11.16 -4.84 11.62
CA VAL A 164 -11.41 -4.21 12.93
C VAL A 164 -11.34 -5.23 14.07
N LYS A 165 -11.75 -6.49 13.85
CA LYS A 165 -11.69 -7.57 14.84
C LYS A 165 -10.27 -7.76 15.41
N LEU A 166 -9.23 -7.59 14.60
CA LEU A 166 -7.84 -7.75 15.04
C LEU A 166 -7.39 -6.56 15.91
N LYS A 167 -7.81 -5.34 15.55
CA LYS A 167 -7.57 -4.14 16.38
C LYS A 167 -8.27 -4.27 17.74
N ASN A 168 -9.52 -4.72 17.74
CA ASN A 168 -10.29 -4.94 18.95
C ASN A 168 -9.62 -5.99 19.85
N PHE A 169 -9.13 -7.09 19.28
CA PHE A 169 -8.40 -8.10 20.04
C PHE A 169 -7.16 -7.52 20.72
N LEU A 170 -6.31 -6.80 19.97
CA LEU A 170 -5.10 -6.18 20.53
C LEU A 170 -5.41 -5.21 21.65
N HIS A 171 -6.50 -4.44 21.52
CA HIS A 171 -6.94 -3.50 22.54
C HIS A 171 -7.47 -4.20 23.79
N THR A 172 -8.35 -5.20 23.63
CA THR A 172 -8.87 -6.00 24.77
C THR A 172 -7.76 -6.76 25.48
N ALA A 173 -6.72 -7.18 24.76
CA ALA A 173 -5.54 -7.82 25.34
C ALA A 173 -4.52 -6.83 25.94
N GLU A 174 -4.81 -5.52 25.92
CA GLU A 174 -3.93 -4.44 26.41
C GLU A 174 -2.55 -4.40 25.73
N ILE A 175 -2.43 -4.98 24.53
CA ILE A 175 -1.18 -5.04 23.76
C ILE A 175 -0.95 -3.74 22.99
N ALA A 176 -2.00 -3.20 22.33
CA ALA A 176 -1.90 -1.97 21.55
C ALA A 176 -3.26 -1.31 21.36
N GLY A 177 -3.25 0.02 21.21
CA GLY A 177 -4.45 0.83 21.01
C GLY A 177 -4.57 2.00 21.98
N PRO A 178 -5.69 2.75 21.92
CA PRO A 178 -5.94 3.87 22.83
C PRO A 178 -5.79 3.45 24.30
N GLY A 179 -5.07 4.23 25.11
CA GLY A 179 -4.84 3.93 26.53
C GLY A 179 -3.71 2.95 26.83
N THR A 180 -3.08 2.35 25.81
CA THR A 180 -1.89 1.49 25.97
C THR A 180 -0.60 2.24 25.62
N SER A 181 0.56 1.70 25.99
CA SER A 181 1.87 2.27 25.63
C SER A 181 2.22 2.11 24.14
N GLU A 182 1.57 1.18 23.44
CA GLU A 182 1.86 0.83 22.05
C GLU A 182 0.73 1.25 21.10
N ALA A 183 1.10 1.90 20.01
CA ALA A 183 0.16 2.21 18.94
C ALA A 183 -0.04 0.99 18.03
N TYR A 184 -1.22 0.88 17.41
CA TYR A 184 -1.40 -0.12 16.35
C TYR A 184 -0.33 0.03 15.26
N SER A 185 0.33 -1.07 14.96
CA SER A 185 1.31 -1.16 13.89
C SER A 185 0.98 -2.32 12.96
N ASN A 186 1.51 -2.26 11.75
CA ASN A 186 1.38 -3.34 10.78
C ASN A 186 1.96 -4.65 11.34
N GLY A 187 3.15 -4.61 11.95
CA GLY A 187 3.79 -5.80 12.53
C GLY A 187 2.97 -6.48 13.62
N LEU A 188 2.40 -5.70 14.57
CA LEU A 188 1.56 -6.25 15.63
C LEU A 188 0.28 -6.89 15.09
N LEU A 189 -0.35 -6.25 14.10
CA LEU A 189 -1.58 -6.78 13.50
C LEU A 189 -1.32 -8.00 12.60
N GLN A 190 -0.20 -8.05 11.89
CA GLN A 190 0.23 -9.24 11.15
C GLN A 190 0.52 -10.40 12.11
N GLY A 191 1.22 -10.15 13.22
CA GLY A 191 1.45 -11.17 14.26
C GLY A 191 0.14 -11.68 14.86
N THR A 192 -0.82 -10.79 15.11
CA THR A 192 -2.17 -11.15 15.58
C THR A 192 -2.91 -12.00 14.56
N LEU A 193 -2.88 -11.64 13.28
CA LEU A 193 -3.47 -12.44 12.21
C LEU A 193 -2.83 -13.84 12.15
N GLY A 194 -1.50 -13.93 12.27
CA GLY A 194 -0.78 -15.20 12.33
C GLY A 194 -1.24 -16.06 13.50
N TYR A 195 -1.41 -15.48 14.69
CA TYR A 195 -1.96 -16.18 15.85
C TYR A 195 -3.39 -16.68 15.60
N PHE A 196 -4.25 -15.86 15.00
CA PHE A 196 -5.63 -16.23 14.68
C PHE A 196 -5.68 -17.40 13.70
N LEU A 197 -4.81 -17.42 12.69
CA LEU A 197 -4.69 -18.53 11.74
C LEU A 197 -4.21 -19.81 12.44
N GLN A 198 -3.18 -19.73 13.28
CA GLN A 198 -2.66 -20.88 14.03
C GLN A 198 -3.70 -21.48 15.00
N LYS A 199 -4.65 -20.67 15.47
CA LYS A 199 -5.72 -21.08 16.40
C LYS A 199 -7.07 -21.32 15.72
N ASN A 200 -7.15 -21.24 14.38
CA ASN A 200 -8.41 -21.38 13.61
C ASN A 200 -9.53 -20.43 14.09
N LEU A 201 -9.21 -19.15 14.34
CA LEU A 201 -10.13 -18.11 14.83
C LEU A 201 -10.73 -17.21 13.73
N VAL A 202 -10.42 -17.52 12.46
CA VAL A 202 -10.81 -16.81 11.23
C VAL A 202 -11.22 -17.79 10.14
#